data_AF-A0A940LH24-F1
#
_entry.id   AF-A0A940LH24-F1
#
_cell.length_a   1.000
_cell.length_b   1.000
_cell.length_c   1.000
_cell.angle_alpha   90.00
_cell.angle_beta   90.00
_cell.angle_gamma   90.00
#
_symmetry.space_group_name_H-M   'P 1'
#
loop_
_entity.id
_entity.type
_entity.pdbx_description
1 polymer ?
#
loop_
_entity_poly.entity_id
_entity_poly.type
_entity_poly.pdbx_seq_one_letter_code
_entity_poly.pdbx_strand_id
1 'polypeptide(L)'
;YDRAGTISWVSAHILPALNYHKSLSVDRTSYLSLGFMGGPVFRHFDRSKMTTNSMYDGLGDGETLTQTSYNYIDGTVGMSYNTQLNENPDNNIFLGLAYHHFTRPKNSFYQNASVIVEPKWVGSAGVKFSVTPASYITLQADYSQQAKYNEIIAGALYGVKLGEDLSHPIYTIHGGAFLRWNDALIPVIKLDYAPMSVAFSYDANISKLKTSSHGRGGFELSLSYIGFLDRNNSTLNAVLCPKF
;
A
#
# COMPACT_ATOMS: atom_id res chain seq x y z
N TYR A 1 0.48 4.68 -13.91
CA TYR A 1 0.17 4.28 -15.29
C TYR A 1 0.50 2.82 -15.38
N ASP A 2 -0.53 1.98 -15.49
CA ASP A 2 -0.37 0.53 -15.63
C ASP A 2 -0.90 0.13 -17.02
N ARG A 3 -0.19 -0.75 -17.73
CA ARG A 3 -0.60 -1.29 -19.04
C ARG A 3 -0.54 -2.82 -19.01
N ALA A 4 -1.69 -3.47 -19.13
CA ALA A 4 -1.80 -4.92 -19.00
C ALA A 4 -2.46 -5.58 -20.23
N GLY A 5 -2.03 -6.81 -20.54
CA GLY A 5 -2.67 -7.70 -21.51
C GLY A 5 -2.51 -7.30 -22.99
N THR A 6 -2.97 -8.19 -23.87
CA THR A 6 -2.92 -8.04 -25.34
C THR A 6 -3.74 -6.85 -25.85
N ILE A 7 -4.85 -6.52 -25.17
CA ILE A 7 -5.71 -5.39 -25.51
C ILE A 7 -5.18 -4.04 -25.03
N SER A 8 -3.96 -3.98 -24.47
CA SER A 8 -3.35 -2.75 -23.96
C SER A 8 -4.25 -2.02 -22.97
N TRP A 9 -4.76 -2.74 -21.97
CA TRP A 9 -5.57 -2.18 -20.91
C TRP A 9 -4.77 -1.16 -20.11
N VAL A 10 -5.31 0.04 -19.90
CA VAL A 10 -4.69 1.13 -19.14
C VAL A 10 -5.58 1.54 -17.97
N SER A 11 -4.97 1.65 -16.79
CA SER A 11 -5.57 2.31 -15.62
C SER A 11 -4.67 3.44 -15.13
N ALA A 12 -5.25 4.62 -14.92
CA ALA A 12 -4.57 5.79 -14.38
C ALA A 12 -5.38 6.38 -13.22
N HIS A 13 -4.76 6.50 -12.05
CA HIS A 13 -5.40 7.01 -10.83
C HIS A 13 -4.69 8.31 -10.44
N ILE A 14 -5.45 9.37 -10.19
CA ILE A 14 -4.94 10.63 -9.64
C ILE A 14 -5.68 10.87 -8.33
N LEU A 15 -5.05 10.52 -7.21
CA LEU A 15 -5.67 10.50 -5.89
C LEU A 15 -4.85 11.37 -4.93
N PRO A 16 -5.04 12.70 -4.92
CA PRO A 16 -4.46 13.54 -3.88
C PRO A 16 -4.90 13.07 -2.49
N ALA A 17 -3.95 13.08 -1.55
CA ALA A 17 -4.17 12.70 -0.16
C ALA A 17 -3.91 13.89 0.77
N LEU A 18 -4.84 14.11 1.71
CA LEU A 18 -4.75 15.09 2.77
C LEU A 18 -4.70 14.34 4.10
N ASN A 19 -3.71 14.65 4.93
CA ASN A 19 -3.56 14.06 6.26
C ASN A 19 -3.56 15.16 7.32
N TYR A 20 -4.35 14.96 8.37
CA TYR A 20 -4.40 15.82 9.54
C TYR A 20 -3.98 15.02 10.77
N HIS A 21 -2.99 15.51 11.50
CA HIS A 21 -2.47 14.87 12.71
C HIS A 21 -2.80 15.71 13.94
N LYS A 22 -3.43 15.10 14.94
CA LYS A 22 -3.73 15.72 16.23
C LYS A 22 -2.94 15.01 17.33
N SER A 23 -2.11 15.76 18.05
CA SER A 23 -1.47 15.26 19.27
C SER A 23 -2.53 15.05 20.36
N LEU A 24 -2.50 13.88 21.00
CA LEU A 24 -3.44 13.50 22.07
C LEU A 24 -2.81 13.58 23.47
N SER A 25 -1.48 13.67 23.56
CA SER A 25 -0.79 13.76 24.85
C SER A 25 0.31 14.81 24.80
N VAL A 26 0.53 15.45 25.95
CA VAL A 26 1.60 16.43 26.17
C VAL A 26 2.88 15.72 26.65
N ASP A 27 2.72 14.62 27.41
CA ASP A 27 3.84 13.91 28.06
C ASP A 27 4.39 12.76 27.21
N ARG A 28 3.57 12.21 26.30
CA ARG A 28 3.97 11.11 25.41
C ARG A 28 3.62 11.44 23.98
N THR A 29 4.49 11.06 23.07
CA THR A 29 4.27 11.18 21.63
C THR A 29 3.13 10.26 21.22
N SER A 30 1.92 10.81 21.16
CA SER A 30 0.70 10.09 20.77
C SER A 30 -0.10 10.94 19.82
N TYR A 31 -0.38 10.42 18.63
CA TYR A 31 -1.10 11.15 17.59
C TYR A 31 -2.24 10.34 17.01
N LEU A 32 -3.35 11.02 16.82
CA LEU A 32 -4.44 10.55 15.98
C LEU A 32 -4.34 11.25 14.62
N SER A 33 -4.26 10.45 13.57
CA SER A 33 -4.18 10.93 12.20
C SER A 33 -5.47 10.61 11.48
N LEU A 34 -6.01 11.58 10.76
CA LEU A 34 -7.13 11.40 9.84
C LEU A 34 -6.64 11.68 8.43
N GLY A 35 -6.86 10.73 7.54
CA GLY A 35 -6.47 10.80 6.13
C GLY A 35 -7.70 10.77 5.24
N PHE A 36 -7.71 11.65 4.24
CA PHE A 36 -8.67 11.61 3.14
C PHE A 36 -7.89 11.54 1.82
N MET A 37 -8.26 10.61 0.96
CA MET A 37 -7.67 10.46 -0.37
C MET A 37 -8.79 10.30 -1.38
N GLY A 38 -8.76 11.05 -2.48
CA GLY A 38 -9.81 10.92 -3.48
C GLY A 38 -9.54 11.71 -4.74
N GLY A 39 -10.11 11.25 -5.84
CA GLY A 39 -9.90 11.87 -7.15
C GLY A 39 -10.35 10.98 -8.31
N PRO A 40 -10.04 11.38 -9.55
CA PRO A 40 -10.47 10.66 -10.74
C PRO A 40 -9.63 9.40 -11.00
N VAL A 41 -10.33 8.36 -11.41
CA VAL A 41 -9.78 7.12 -11.97
C VAL A 41 -10.19 7.05 -13.42
N PHE A 42 -9.21 6.85 -14.29
CA PHE A 42 -9.38 6.71 -15.73
C PHE A 42 -9.06 5.29 -16.15
N ARG A 43 -9.94 4.68 -16.95
CA ARG A 43 -9.75 3.36 -17.53
C ARG A 43 -9.94 3.43 -19.04
N HIS A 44 -9.08 2.73 -19.75
CA HIS A 44 -9.10 2.67 -21.21
C HIS A 44 -8.55 1.34 -21.69
N PHE A 45 -9.05 0.82 -22.81
CA PHE A 45 -8.39 -0.26 -23.53
C PHE A 45 -8.48 -0.03 -25.04
N ASP A 46 -7.60 -0.68 -25.79
CA ASP A 46 -7.55 -0.56 -27.23
C ASP A 46 -8.35 -1.68 -27.90
N ARG A 47 -9.56 -1.35 -28.36
CA ARG A 47 -10.45 -2.30 -29.05
C ARG A 47 -9.84 -2.83 -30.36
N SER A 48 -8.95 -2.08 -31.02
CA SER A 48 -8.31 -2.55 -32.27
C SER A 48 -7.38 -3.73 -32.06
N LYS A 49 -6.94 -3.96 -30.82
CA LYS A 49 -6.08 -5.08 -30.43
C LYS A 49 -6.86 -6.26 -29.86
N MET A 50 -8.19 -6.20 -29.86
CA MET A 50 -9.01 -7.34 -29.49
C MET A 50 -8.95 -8.38 -30.59
N THR A 51 -8.81 -9.65 -30.18
CA THR A 51 -8.95 -10.79 -31.07
C THR A 51 -10.09 -11.65 -30.52
N THR A 52 -11.14 -11.84 -31.30
CA THR A 52 -12.30 -12.65 -30.90
C THR A 52 -12.55 -13.74 -31.93
N ASN A 53 -13.28 -14.80 -31.54
CA ASN A 53 -13.58 -15.90 -32.47
C ASN A 53 -14.35 -15.40 -33.71
N SER A 54 -15.28 -14.47 -33.51
CA SER A 54 -16.07 -13.84 -34.56
C SER A 54 -15.23 -13.14 -35.64
N MET A 55 -14.02 -12.67 -35.31
CA MET A 55 -13.11 -12.08 -36.29
C MET A 55 -12.56 -13.13 -37.26
N TYR A 56 -12.29 -14.34 -36.78
CA TYR A 56 -11.84 -15.45 -37.61
C TYR A 56 -12.98 -15.98 -38.51
N ASP A 57 -14.23 -15.80 -38.08
CA ASP A 57 -15.43 -16.10 -38.86
C ASP A 57 -15.86 -14.94 -39.81
N GLY A 58 -15.13 -13.83 -39.83
CA GLY A 58 -15.41 -12.66 -40.69
C GLY A 58 -16.58 -11.77 -40.23
N LEU A 59 -17.06 -11.97 -38.99
CA LEU A 59 -18.25 -11.31 -38.42
C LEU A 59 -17.92 -10.06 -37.57
N GLY A 60 -16.69 -9.54 -37.66
CA GLY A 60 -16.20 -8.46 -36.80
C GLY A 60 -15.86 -8.96 -35.39
N ASP A 61 -15.77 -8.07 -34.41
CA ASP A 61 -15.34 -8.46 -33.05
C ASP A 61 -16.45 -9.11 -32.21
N GLY A 62 -17.71 -9.07 -32.64
CA GLY A 62 -18.84 -9.69 -31.94
C GLY A 62 -19.28 -8.98 -30.66
N GLU A 63 -18.74 -7.80 -30.36
CA GLU A 63 -19.00 -7.08 -29.10
C GLU A 63 -19.87 -5.84 -29.33
N THR A 64 -20.88 -5.64 -28.47
CA THR A 64 -21.79 -4.47 -28.52
C THR A 64 -21.24 -3.25 -27.78
N LEU A 65 -19.98 -3.31 -27.33
CA LEU A 65 -19.27 -2.22 -26.63
C LEU A 65 -19.25 -0.96 -27.49
N THR A 66 -19.77 0.15 -26.98
CA THR A 66 -19.74 1.45 -27.66
C THR A 66 -18.66 2.38 -27.12
N GLN A 67 -18.15 2.09 -25.92
CA GLN A 67 -17.13 2.89 -25.23
C GLN A 67 -15.95 2.01 -24.81
N THR A 68 -14.75 2.48 -25.12
CA THR A 68 -13.48 1.83 -24.78
C THR A 68 -12.74 2.55 -23.66
N SER A 69 -13.35 3.59 -23.10
CA SER A 69 -12.85 4.32 -21.93
C SER A 69 -14.02 4.78 -21.05
N TYR A 70 -13.75 4.88 -19.75
CA TYR A 70 -14.61 5.55 -18.79
C TYR A 70 -13.77 6.07 -17.62
N ASN A 71 -14.36 7.01 -16.89
CA ASN A 71 -13.77 7.54 -15.68
C ASN A 71 -14.81 7.58 -14.56
N TYR A 72 -14.34 7.49 -13.34
CA TYR A 72 -15.16 7.64 -12.14
C TYR A 72 -14.37 8.35 -11.05
N ILE A 73 -15.08 8.91 -10.09
CA ILE A 73 -14.48 9.49 -8.89
C ILE A 73 -14.47 8.42 -7.80
N ASP A 74 -13.30 8.24 -7.20
CA ASP A 74 -13.10 7.32 -6.11
C ASP A 74 -12.61 8.05 -4.87
N GLY A 75 -12.94 7.49 -3.72
CA GLY A 75 -12.66 8.09 -2.43
C GLY A 75 -12.29 7.05 -1.39
N THR A 76 -11.35 7.43 -0.54
CA THR A 76 -10.86 6.68 0.62
C THR A 76 -10.79 7.61 1.82
N VAL A 77 -11.21 7.09 2.97
CA VAL A 77 -10.98 7.73 4.26
C VAL A 77 -10.23 6.76 5.17
N GLY A 78 -9.31 7.27 5.97
CA GLY A 78 -8.55 6.46 6.92
C GLY A 78 -8.28 7.20 8.21
N MET A 79 -8.05 6.44 9.26
CA MET A 79 -7.64 6.92 10.57
C MET A 79 -6.51 6.05 11.07
N SER A 80 -5.51 6.66 11.70
CA SER A 80 -4.46 5.91 12.40
C SER A 80 -4.16 6.52 13.76
N TYR A 81 -4.02 5.66 14.76
CA TYR A 81 -3.56 5.99 16.08
C TYR A 81 -2.14 5.48 16.25
N ASN A 82 -1.23 6.36 16.67
CA ASN A 82 0.17 6.05 16.86
C ASN A 82 0.57 6.51 18.26
N THR A 83 1.26 5.66 19.02
CA THR A 83 1.67 5.98 20.39
C THR A 83 3.00 5.34 20.75
N GLN A 84 3.77 6.01 21.60
CA GLN A 84 4.95 5.44 22.26
C GLN A 84 4.52 4.59 23.46
N LEU A 85 5.02 3.37 23.54
CA LEU A 85 4.72 2.43 24.62
C LEU A 85 5.39 2.81 25.93
N ASN A 86 6.61 3.35 25.86
CA ASN A 86 7.41 3.77 27.00
C ASN A 86 8.31 4.95 26.60
N GLU A 87 9.25 5.33 27.48
CA GLU A 87 10.18 6.44 27.24
C GLU A 87 11.17 6.17 26.10
N ASN A 88 11.31 4.92 25.64
CA ASN A 88 12.16 4.60 24.51
C ASN A 88 11.40 4.91 23.20
N PRO A 89 11.91 5.85 22.37
CA PRO A 89 11.25 6.26 21.13
C PRO A 89 11.15 5.14 20.08
N ASP A 90 11.94 4.06 20.22
CA ASP A 90 11.85 2.89 19.36
C ASP A 90 10.73 1.92 19.74
N ASN A 91 10.07 2.12 20.89
CA ASN A 91 8.93 1.31 21.28
C ASN A 91 7.64 2.03 20.91
N ASN A 92 7.06 1.68 19.77
CA ASN A 92 5.85 2.33 19.27
C ASN A 92 4.81 1.30 18.84
N ILE A 93 3.55 1.72 18.90
CA ILE A 93 2.42 0.97 18.34
C ILE A 93 1.70 1.86 17.35
N PHE A 94 1.24 1.26 16.26
CA PHE A 94 0.26 1.85 15.37
C PHE A 94 -0.95 0.94 15.22
N LEU A 95 -2.11 1.57 15.14
CA LEU A 95 -3.38 0.96 14.76
C LEU A 95 -4.02 1.84 13.71
N GLY A 96 -4.42 1.26 12.59
CA GLY A 96 -4.99 1.95 11.44
C GLY A 96 -6.27 1.28 10.97
N LEU A 97 -7.21 2.08 10.49
CA LEU A 97 -8.39 1.62 9.80
C LEU A 97 -8.64 2.52 8.59
N ALA A 98 -8.81 1.92 7.42
CA ALA A 98 -9.13 2.60 6.19
C ALA A 98 -10.37 1.98 5.52
N TYR A 99 -11.14 2.84 4.88
CA TYR A 99 -12.32 2.50 4.11
C TYR A 99 -12.19 3.09 2.71
N HIS A 100 -11.94 2.21 1.75
CA HIS A 100 -11.76 2.52 0.34
C HIS A 100 -13.06 2.31 -0.44
N HIS A 101 -13.16 3.00 -1.59
CA HIS A 101 -14.30 2.91 -2.50
C HIS A 101 -15.63 3.25 -1.84
N PHE A 102 -15.63 4.22 -0.92
CA PHE A 102 -16.86 4.64 -0.23
C PHE A 102 -17.90 5.22 -1.19
N THR A 103 -17.45 5.75 -2.35
CA THR A 103 -18.32 6.26 -3.42
C THR A 103 -18.98 5.16 -4.25
N ARG A 104 -18.57 3.89 -4.10
CA ARG A 104 -19.04 2.72 -4.85
C ARG A 104 -19.16 3.00 -6.36
N PRO A 105 -18.06 3.40 -7.02
CA PRO A 105 -18.12 3.84 -8.40
C PRO A 105 -18.53 2.71 -9.33
N LYS A 106 -19.28 3.07 -10.39
CA LYS A 106 -19.66 2.13 -11.45
C LYS A 106 -18.41 1.75 -12.26
N ASN A 107 -18.22 0.46 -12.48
CA ASN A 107 -17.01 -0.10 -13.07
C ASN A 107 -17.33 -0.99 -14.27
N SER A 108 -17.87 -0.39 -15.34
CA SER A 108 -18.35 -1.13 -16.51
C SER A 108 -18.22 -0.31 -17.80
N PHE A 109 -17.64 -0.91 -18.85
CA PHE A 109 -17.68 -0.35 -20.21
C PHE A 109 -19.05 -0.52 -20.89
N TYR A 110 -19.86 -1.46 -20.39
CA TYR A 110 -21.22 -1.70 -20.85
C TYR A 110 -22.24 -0.75 -20.20
N GLN A 111 -21.76 0.25 -19.44
CA GLN A 111 -22.58 1.17 -18.64
C GLN A 111 -23.58 0.45 -17.72
N ASN A 112 -23.27 -0.79 -17.33
CA ASN A 112 -24.13 -1.57 -16.46
C ASN A 112 -24.06 -1.00 -15.04
N ALA A 113 -25.17 -0.42 -14.58
CA ALA A 113 -25.28 0.21 -13.27
C ALA A 113 -25.14 -0.78 -12.10
N SER A 114 -25.31 -2.08 -12.34
CA SER A 114 -25.21 -3.13 -11.33
C SER A 114 -23.76 -3.55 -11.04
N VAL A 115 -22.80 -3.17 -11.90
CA VAL A 115 -21.38 -3.51 -11.72
C VAL A 115 -20.69 -2.32 -11.04
N ILE A 116 -20.56 -2.41 -9.72
CA ILE A 116 -19.92 -1.40 -8.87
C ILE A 116 -18.61 -1.92 -8.30
N VAL A 117 -17.68 -1.01 -7.98
CA VAL A 117 -16.54 -1.34 -7.14
C VAL A 117 -17.04 -1.49 -5.71
N GLU A 118 -16.93 -2.70 -5.19
CA GLU A 118 -17.31 -3.00 -3.81
C GLU A 118 -16.36 -2.31 -2.83
N PRO A 119 -16.88 -1.75 -1.73
CA PRO A 119 -16.05 -1.14 -0.70
C PRO A 119 -15.00 -2.11 -0.14
N LYS A 120 -13.84 -1.57 0.18
CA LYS A 120 -12.74 -2.32 0.80
C LYS A 120 -12.41 -1.73 2.16
N TRP A 121 -12.46 -2.59 3.19
CA TRP A 121 -11.98 -2.28 4.53
C TRP A 121 -10.54 -2.76 4.66
N VAL A 122 -9.70 -1.96 5.30
CA VAL A 122 -8.32 -2.33 5.64
C VAL A 122 -8.08 -1.96 7.10
N GLY A 123 -7.81 -2.96 7.93
CA GLY A 123 -7.33 -2.78 9.30
C GLY A 123 -5.84 -3.09 9.33
N SER A 124 -5.05 -2.18 9.88
CA SER A 124 -3.59 -2.29 9.96
C SER A 124 -3.15 -2.16 11.41
N ALA A 125 -2.21 -2.98 11.84
CA ALA A 125 -1.65 -2.91 13.17
C ALA A 125 -0.16 -3.21 13.12
N GLY A 126 0.60 -2.56 13.99
CA GLY A 126 1.97 -2.95 14.18
C GLY A 126 2.57 -2.41 15.45
N VAL A 127 3.66 -3.06 15.84
CA VAL A 127 4.43 -2.75 17.03
C VAL A 127 5.89 -2.80 16.68
N LYS A 128 6.62 -1.72 17.00
CA LYS A 128 8.07 -1.69 17.01
C LYS A 128 8.55 -1.81 18.44
N PHE A 129 9.52 -2.66 18.68
CA PHE A 129 10.18 -2.74 19.97
C PHE A 129 11.69 -2.86 19.81
N SER A 130 12.42 -2.09 20.61
CA SER A 130 13.88 -2.12 20.69
C SER A 130 14.34 -3.43 21.33
N VAL A 131 15.31 -4.07 20.69
CA VAL A 131 15.99 -5.27 21.21
C VAL A 131 17.32 -4.88 21.85
N THR A 132 18.05 -3.98 21.20
CA THR A 132 19.29 -3.38 21.69
C THR A 132 19.30 -1.88 21.36
N PRO A 133 20.24 -1.08 21.89
CA PRO A 133 20.39 0.31 21.46
C PRO A 133 20.59 0.48 19.95
N ALA A 134 21.13 -0.54 19.28
CA ALA A 134 21.40 -0.55 17.84
C ALA A 134 20.40 -1.37 17.02
N SER A 135 19.36 -1.97 17.61
CA SER A 135 18.44 -2.83 16.86
C SER A 135 17.01 -2.87 17.41
N TYR A 136 16.07 -3.13 16.52
CA TYR A 136 14.65 -3.24 16.83
C TYR A 136 13.95 -4.27 15.96
N ILE A 137 12.84 -4.79 16.45
CA ILE A 137 11.92 -5.63 15.69
C ILE A 137 10.65 -4.82 15.44
N THR A 138 10.16 -4.85 14.21
CA THR A 138 8.85 -4.32 13.83
C THR A 138 7.97 -5.50 13.43
N LEU A 139 6.87 -5.72 14.15
CA LEU A 139 5.80 -6.64 13.77
C LEU A 139 4.68 -5.83 13.14
N GLN A 140 4.12 -6.33 12.05
CA GLN A 140 3.03 -5.68 11.33
C GLN A 140 2.04 -6.72 10.83
N ALA A 141 0.76 -6.35 10.83
CA ALA A 141 -0.31 -7.14 10.27
C ALA A 141 -1.37 -6.24 9.64
N ASP A 142 -1.86 -6.68 8.48
CA ASP A 142 -2.91 -6.07 7.71
C ASP A 142 -4.01 -7.09 7.44
N TYR A 143 -5.26 -6.70 7.72
CA TYR A 143 -6.46 -7.40 7.33
C TYR A 143 -7.18 -6.55 6.30
N SER A 144 -7.40 -7.09 5.10
CA SER A 144 -8.23 -6.44 4.11
C SER A 144 -9.42 -7.30 3.73
N GLN A 145 -10.58 -6.65 3.55
CA GLN A 145 -11.81 -7.30 3.13
C GLN A 145 -12.46 -6.46 2.04
N GLN A 146 -12.73 -7.08 0.90
CA GLN A 146 -13.46 -6.48 -0.21
C GLN A 146 -14.52 -7.44 -0.71
N ALA A 147 -15.79 -7.03 -0.63
CA ALA A 147 -16.93 -7.91 -0.86
C ALA A 147 -16.85 -9.21 -0.01
N LYS A 148 -16.82 -10.38 -0.66
CA LYS A 148 -16.70 -11.69 -0.02
C LYS A 148 -15.25 -12.15 0.16
N TYR A 149 -14.29 -11.43 -0.40
CA TYR A 149 -12.88 -11.79 -0.37
C TYR A 149 -12.19 -11.12 0.81
N ASN A 150 -11.29 -11.85 1.45
CA ASN A 150 -10.43 -11.34 2.50
C ASN A 150 -9.00 -11.76 2.26
N GLU A 151 -8.09 -10.97 2.80
CA GLU A 151 -6.66 -11.19 2.74
C GLU A 151 -6.04 -10.75 4.07
N ILE A 152 -5.18 -11.60 4.62
CA ILE A 152 -4.40 -11.30 5.82
C ILE A 152 -2.94 -11.34 5.42
N ILE A 153 -2.21 -10.27 5.72
CA ILE A 153 -0.75 -10.21 5.59
C ILE A 153 -0.20 -9.93 6.97
N ALA A 154 0.74 -10.75 7.46
CA ALA A 154 1.38 -10.50 8.74
C ALA A 154 2.85 -10.88 8.69
N GLY A 155 3.70 -10.09 9.32
CA GLY A 155 5.14 -10.28 9.21
C GLY A 155 5.95 -9.55 10.26
N ALA A 156 7.26 -9.73 10.14
CA ALA A 156 8.25 -9.13 11.01
C ALA A 156 9.42 -8.61 10.18
N LEU A 157 9.97 -7.47 10.59
CA LEU A 157 11.23 -6.93 10.10
C LEU A 157 12.17 -6.72 11.29
N TYR A 158 13.40 -7.18 11.18
CA TYR A 158 14.48 -6.85 12.11
C TYR A 158 15.33 -5.74 11.51
N GLY A 159 15.44 -4.62 12.23
CA GLY A 159 16.24 -3.46 11.86
C GLY A 159 17.52 -3.38 12.67
N VAL A 160 18.65 -3.12 12.01
CA VAL A 160 19.95 -2.83 12.62
C VAL A 160 20.43 -1.46 12.18
N LYS A 161 20.66 -0.59 13.15
CA LYS A 161 21.22 0.75 12.99
C LYS A 161 22.74 0.64 12.84
N LEU A 162 23.30 1.31 11.84
CA LEU A 162 24.73 1.36 11.58
C LEU A 162 25.23 2.79 11.68
N GLY A 163 26.32 2.97 12.42
CA GLY A 163 26.96 4.27 12.67
C GLY A 163 27.28 4.48 14.15
N GLU A 164 28.05 5.53 14.43
CA GLU A 164 28.41 5.92 15.80
C GLU A 164 27.24 6.58 16.54
N ASP A 165 26.42 7.37 15.83
CA ASP A 165 25.18 7.95 16.36
C ASP A 165 23.99 7.02 16.12
N LEU A 166 23.61 6.27 17.16
CA LEU A 166 22.43 5.39 17.15
C LEU A 166 21.10 6.14 17.26
N SER A 167 21.14 7.44 17.60
CA SER A 167 19.95 8.30 17.65
C SER A 167 19.59 8.81 16.25
N HIS A 168 20.60 9.04 15.40
CA HIS A 168 20.45 9.43 14.00
C HIS A 168 21.31 8.55 13.08
N PRO A 169 20.98 7.25 12.95
CA PRO A 169 21.77 6.34 12.13
C PRO A 169 21.72 6.78 10.66
N ILE A 170 22.90 6.88 10.05
CA ILE A 170 23.02 7.20 8.62
C ILE A 170 22.44 6.06 7.78
N TYR A 171 22.67 4.81 8.22
CA TYR A 171 22.17 3.62 7.56
C TYR A 171 21.42 2.74 8.56
N THR A 172 20.24 2.26 8.17
CA THR A 172 19.53 1.18 8.88
C THR A 172 19.18 0.08 7.90
N ILE A 173 19.64 -1.14 8.19
CA ILE A 173 19.36 -2.31 7.37
C ILE A 173 18.24 -3.11 8.03
N HIS A 174 17.26 -3.48 7.23
CA HIS A 174 16.11 -4.27 7.60
C HIS A 174 16.10 -5.59 6.86
N GLY A 175 15.84 -6.67 7.58
CA GLY A 175 15.58 -7.98 6.99
C GLY A 175 14.41 -8.65 7.69
N GLY A 176 13.57 -9.33 6.91
CA GLY A 176 12.47 -10.10 7.48
C GLY A 176 11.56 -10.67 6.42
N ALA A 177 10.34 -11.03 6.81
CA ALA A 177 9.38 -11.61 5.92
C ALA A 177 7.95 -11.36 6.38
N PHE A 178 7.04 -11.38 5.40
CA PHE A 178 5.61 -11.32 5.59
C PHE A 178 4.96 -12.58 5.04
N LEU A 179 3.88 -13.02 5.65
CA LEU A 179 3.06 -14.13 5.20
C LEU A 179 1.72 -13.57 4.74
N ARG A 180 1.43 -13.69 3.44
CA ARG A 180 0.07 -13.57 2.91
C ARG A 180 -0.65 -14.89 3.14
N TRP A 181 -1.60 -14.88 4.07
CA TRP A 181 -2.25 -16.08 4.58
C TRP A 181 -2.83 -16.95 3.45
N ASN A 182 -2.52 -18.25 3.48
CA ASN A 182 -2.91 -19.23 2.46
C ASN A 182 -2.44 -18.93 1.03
N ASP A 183 -1.54 -17.96 0.81
CA ASP A 183 -1.09 -17.62 -0.54
C ASP A 183 0.42 -17.63 -0.72
N ALA A 184 1.16 -16.80 0.03
CA ALA A 184 2.57 -16.59 -0.23
C ALA A 184 3.41 -16.15 0.98
N LEU A 185 4.70 -16.47 0.93
CA LEU A 185 5.72 -15.94 1.83
C LEU A 185 6.53 -14.88 1.09
N ILE A 186 6.66 -13.71 1.70
CA ILE A 186 7.23 -12.50 1.10
C ILE A 186 8.47 -12.11 1.92
N PRO A 187 9.68 -12.65 1.63
CA PRO A 187 10.92 -12.11 2.17
C PRO A 187 11.12 -10.66 1.72
N VAL A 188 11.65 -9.84 2.63
CA VAL A 188 11.89 -8.41 2.43
C VAL A 188 13.27 -8.03 2.95
N ILE A 189 14.00 -7.23 2.16
CA ILE A 189 15.20 -6.51 2.59
C ILE A 189 14.96 -5.04 2.33
N LYS A 190 15.21 -4.19 3.32
CA LYS A 190 15.04 -2.74 3.22
C LYS A 190 16.28 -2.03 3.75
N LEU A 191 16.68 -0.96 3.06
CA LEU A 191 17.77 -0.07 3.44
C LEU A 191 17.20 1.34 3.60
N ASP A 192 17.27 1.85 4.82
CA ASP A 192 16.99 3.26 5.10
C ASP A 192 18.33 4.01 5.10
N TYR A 193 18.50 4.91 4.12
CA TYR A 193 19.61 5.84 3.99
C TYR A 193 19.04 7.26 3.89
N ALA A 194 18.83 7.89 5.04
CA ALA A 194 18.07 9.15 5.11
C ALA A 194 18.62 10.21 4.14
N PRO A 195 17.77 10.90 3.36
CA PRO A 195 16.29 10.90 3.37
C PRO A 195 15.62 9.81 2.50
N MET A 196 16.38 8.86 1.96
CA MET A 196 15.91 7.81 1.06
C MET A 196 15.68 6.47 1.77
N SER A 197 14.76 5.68 1.25
CA SER A 197 14.55 4.29 1.65
C SER A 197 14.39 3.45 0.40
N VAL A 198 15.07 2.31 0.34
CA VAL A 198 14.97 1.34 -0.74
C VAL A 198 14.53 0.01 -0.13
N ALA A 199 13.50 -0.63 -0.67
CA ALA A 199 13.08 -1.95 -0.25
C ALA A 199 12.94 -2.90 -1.43
N PHE A 200 13.33 -4.14 -1.22
CA PHE A 200 13.19 -5.23 -2.16
C PHE A 200 12.39 -6.36 -1.51
N SER A 201 11.39 -6.86 -2.23
CA SER A 201 10.57 -7.99 -1.81
C SER A 201 10.41 -9.01 -2.93
N TYR A 202 10.15 -10.26 -2.56
CA TYR A 202 9.86 -11.32 -3.51
C TYR A 202 8.66 -12.12 -3.05
N ASP A 203 7.62 -12.20 -3.88
CA ASP A 203 6.41 -12.95 -3.55
C ASP A 203 6.62 -14.45 -3.86
N ALA A 204 6.82 -15.28 -2.83
CA ALA A 204 7.02 -16.72 -3.00
C ALA A 204 5.72 -17.48 -2.72
N ASN A 205 4.98 -17.85 -3.78
CA ASN A 205 3.69 -18.53 -3.66
C ASN A 205 3.84 -19.90 -2.99
N ILE A 206 3.11 -20.11 -1.89
CA ILE A 206 3.04 -21.36 -1.13
C ILE A 206 1.70 -22.11 -1.33
N SER A 207 0.71 -21.49 -2.00
CA SER A 207 -0.63 -22.06 -2.21
C SER A 207 -0.69 -23.19 -3.25
N LYS A 208 -1.86 -23.86 -3.33
CA LYS A 208 -2.13 -24.97 -4.26
C LYS A 208 -2.00 -24.61 -5.75
N LEU A 209 -1.82 -23.34 -6.10
CA LEU A 209 -1.46 -22.87 -7.45
C LEU A 209 0.03 -23.10 -7.80
N LYS A 210 0.81 -23.69 -6.90
CA LYS A 210 2.21 -24.10 -7.10
C LYS A 210 2.45 -24.91 -8.39
N THR A 211 1.45 -25.69 -8.83
CA THR A 211 1.54 -26.52 -10.04
C THR A 211 1.54 -25.72 -11.34
N SER A 212 1.08 -24.46 -11.35
CA SER A 212 1.04 -23.61 -12.55
C SER A 212 2.08 -22.48 -12.56
N SER A 213 2.63 -22.08 -11.40
CA SER A 213 3.63 -21.00 -11.30
C SER A 213 5.05 -21.46 -10.90
N HIS A 214 5.24 -22.74 -10.53
CA HIS A 214 6.48 -23.26 -9.96
C HIS A 214 6.99 -22.47 -8.72
N GLY A 215 6.10 -21.82 -7.96
CA GLY A 215 6.50 -20.98 -6.81
C GLY A 215 7.19 -19.68 -7.22
N ARG A 216 7.10 -19.28 -8.50
CA ARG A 216 7.59 -17.99 -9.00
C ARG A 216 6.48 -16.97 -8.86
N GLY A 217 6.63 -16.02 -7.94
CA GLY A 217 5.86 -14.78 -7.97
C GLY A 217 6.65 -13.66 -8.64
N GLY A 218 6.41 -12.43 -8.20
CA GLY A 218 7.07 -11.23 -8.72
C GLY A 218 8.13 -10.71 -7.75
N PHE A 219 9.20 -10.13 -8.30
CA PHE A 219 10.08 -9.25 -7.54
C PHE A 219 9.47 -7.84 -7.52
N GLU A 220 9.59 -7.16 -6.40
CA GLU A 220 9.14 -5.77 -6.25
C GLU A 220 10.28 -4.92 -5.70
N LEU A 221 10.40 -3.70 -6.22
CA LEU A 221 11.36 -2.71 -5.78
C LEU A 221 10.58 -1.45 -5.38
N SER A 222 10.81 -0.98 -4.15
CA SER A 222 10.23 0.24 -3.62
C SER A 222 11.32 1.26 -3.34
N LEU A 223 11.06 2.52 -3.72
CA LEU A 223 11.92 3.67 -3.47
C LEU A 223 11.07 4.77 -2.83
N SER A 224 11.49 5.25 -1.67
CA SER A 224 10.86 6.36 -0.95
C SER A 224 11.88 7.46 -0.68
N TYR A 225 11.44 8.71 -0.78
CA TYR A 225 12.22 9.90 -0.44
C TYR A 225 11.37 10.80 0.44
N ILE A 226 11.85 11.12 1.64
CA ILE A 226 11.16 11.99 2.59
C ILE A 226 11.94 13.29 2.71
N GLY A 227 11.43 14.33 2.04
CA GLY A 227 11.96 15.70 2.15
C GLY A 227 10.97 16.62 2.85
N PHE A 228 11.49 17.60 3.59
CA PHE A 228 10.70 18.76 4.00
C PHE A 228 10.83 19.83 2.91
N LEU A 229 9.71 20.44 2.53
CA LEU A 229 9.76 21.67 1.74
C LEU A 229 10.28 22.77 2.68
N ASP A 230 11.49 23.26 2.42
CA ASP A 230 12.21 24.26 3.20
C ASP A 230 11.28 25.36 3.74
N ARG A 231 11.01 25.32 5.04
CA ARG A 231 10.38 26.43 5.75
C ARG A 231 10.89 26.43 7.17
N ASN A 232 11.81 27.37 7.43
CA ASN A 232 12.24 27.81 8.76
C ASN A 232 11.00 28.14 9.61
N ASN A 233 10.38 27.14 10.21
CA ASN A 233 9.20 27.29 11.05
C ASN A 233 9.46 26.54 12.35
N SER A 234 9.40 27.25 13.46
CA SER A 234 9.69 26.75 14.82
C SER A 234 8.77 25.60 15.28
N THR A 235 7.80 25.22 14.45
CA THR A 235 6.85 24.11 14.66
C THR A 235 7.23 22.83 13.90
N LEU A 236 8.43 22.73 13.31
CA LEU A 236 8.87 21.55 12.55
C LEU A 236 8.84 20.25 13.38
N ASN A 237 8.95 20.37 14.72
CA ASN A 237 8.85 19.28 15.68
C ASN A 237 7.44 19.10 16.30
N ALA A 238 6.44 19.91 15.89
CA ALA A 238 5.09 19.84 16.48
C ALA A 238 4.28 18.64 15.96
N VAL A 239 4.62 18.14 14.76
CA VAL A 239 3.96 16.98 14.14
C VAL A 239 5.05 16.01 13.67
N LEU A 240 5.32 14.99 14.48
CA LEU A 240 6.19 13.88 14.10
C LEU A 240 5.49 13.01 13.04
N CYS A 241 6.06 12.92 11.85
CA CYS A 241 5.64 11.95 10.83
C CYS A 241 6.09 10.56 11.29
N PRO A 242 5.17 9.63 11.56
CA PRO A 242 5.55 8.31 12.05
C PRO A 242 6.28 7.53 10.95
N LYS A 243 7.39 6.88 11.32
CA LYS A 243 8.16 5.96 10.47
C LYS A 243 8.00 4.54 11.00
N PHE A 244 7.61 3.61 10.13
CA PHE A 244 7.50 2.18 10.42
C PHE A 244 8.28 1.34 9.40
#